data_AF-A0AAW7B0G1-F1
#
_entry.id   AF-A0AAW7B0G1-F1
#
_cell.length_a   1.000
_cell.length_b   1.000
_cell.length_c   1.000
_cell.angle_alpha   90.00
_cell.angle_beta   90.00
_cell.angle_gamma   90.00
#
_symmetry.space_group_name_H-M   'P 1'
#
loop_
_entity.id
_entity.type
_entity.pdbx_description
1 polymer ?
#
loop_
_entity_poly.entity_id
_entity_poly.type
_entity_poly.pdbx_seq_one_letter_code
_entity_poly.pdbx_strand_id
1 'polypeptide(L)'
;MKPYEIKLEIAGQTAMWTRPDTGDCPVSYPAPTCSAVKGIFESILWGPAITLVPFKVEICKPLHFHGYATNYNGPLRKGGTEGAYQFLATVLTDVCYRMYAHAYPERKKSGLPDSALNWDKKTTSPGHAYAAIFERRLKTGKWFTLPFLGWKEFTPSYLGVFREETKIQGDINTVLPSMLRDVFPDGYNSRRCFNYDQNVRIERGVLHYSLKGGADHD
;
A
#
# COMPACT_ATOMS: atom_id res chain seq x y z
N MET A 1 -1.61 -24.05 1.47
CA MET A 1 -2.96 -23.46 1.51
C MET A 1 -3.10 -22.55 0.28
N LYS A 2 -4.16 -22.71 -0.54
CA LYS A 2 -4.31 -21.89 -1.76
C LYS A 2 -4.62 -20.44 -1.35
N PRO A 3 -3.87 -19.43 -1.81
CA PRO A 3 -4.21 -18.02 -1.58
C PRO A 3 -5.51 -17.65 -2.30
N TYR A 4 -6.24 -16.70 -1.73
CA TYR A 4 -7.32 -16.02 -2.45
C TYR A 4 -6.81 -14.69 -2.97
N GLU A 5 -6.93 -14.48 -4.28
CA GLU A 5 -6.59 -13.23 -4.92
C GLU A 5 -7.68 -12.20 -4.69
N ILE A 6 -7.28 -11.02 -4.21
CA ILE A 6 -8.12 -9.84 -4.10
C ILE A 6 -7.50 -8.71 -4.91
N LYS A 7 -8.36 -7.89 -5.51
CA LYS A 7 -7.94 -6.81 -6.40
C LYS A 7 -8.81 -5.58 -6.20
N LEU A 8 -8.22 -4.41 -6.37
CA LEU A 8 -8.91 -3.12 -6.29
C LEU A 8 -8.28 -2.11 -7.23
N GLU A 9 -9.09 -1.18 -7.71
CA GLU A 9 -8.63 0.00 -8.43
C GLU A 9 -8.74 1.23 -7.52
N ILE A 10 -7.72 2.08 -7.56
CA ILE A 10 -7.66 3.32 -6.80
C ILE A 10 -7.11 4.45 -7.67
N ALA A 11 -7.75 5.61 -7.61
CA ALA A 11 -7.30 6.82 -8.30
C ALA A 11 -7.38 8.03 -7.39
N GLY A 12 -6.60 9.06 -7.68
CA GLY A 12 -6.61 10.31 -6.93
C GLY A 12 -5.85 11.42 -7.62
N GLN A 13 -6.08 12.66 -7.16
CA GLN A 13 -5.44 13.83 -7.76
C GLN A 13 -3.96 13.91 -7.44
N THR A 14 -3.57 13.44 -6.26
CA THR A 14 -2.19 13.49 -5.76
C THR A 14 -1.84 12.19 -5.05
N ALA A 15 -0.59 11.76 -5.14
CA ALA A 15 -0.06 10.66 -4.33
C ALA A 15 1.39 10.92 -3.92
N MET A 16 1.78 10.33 -2.79
CA MET A 16 3.13 10.45 -2.27
C MET A 16 3.65 9.14 -1.70
N TRP A 17 4.44 8.44 -2.49
CA TRP A 17 5.11 7.20 -2.10
C TRP A 17 6.52 7.54 -1.64
N THR A 18 6.66 8.09 -0.43
CA THR A 18 7.91 8.72 0.01
C THR A 18 9.13 7.80 -0.15
N ARG A 19 10.14 8.33 -0.86
CA ARG A 19 11.51 7.81 -0.87
C ARG A 19 12.20 8.11 0.46
N PRO A 20 12.75 7.12 1.17
CA PRO A 20 13.43 7.35 2.43
C PRO A 20 14.84 7.92 2.25
N ASP A 21 15.40 7.89 1.04
CA ASP A 21 16.73 8.38 0.70
C ASP A 21 16.77 9.88 0.32
N THR A 22 15.62 10.57 0.27
CA THR A 22 15.51 11.95 -0.25
C THR A 22 15.54 13.04 0.81
N GLY A 23 15.87 12.70 2.06
CA GLY A 23 16.13 13.69 3.11
C GLY A 23 14.95 14.60 3.46
N ASP A 24 15.21 15.89 3.53
CA ASP A 24 14.30 16.95 3.99
C ASP A 24 13.29 17.42 2.94
N CYS A 25 13.56 17.19 1.65
CA CYS A 25 12.67 17.47 0.53
C CYS A 25 12.22 16.15 -0.12
N PRO A 26 11.26 15.43 0.48
CA PRO A 26 10.97 14.08 0.05
C PRO A 26 10.42 14.02 -1.38
N VAL A 27 10.83 12.99 -2.12
CA VAL A 27 10.37 12.73 -3.49
C VAL A 27 9.56 11.42 -3.50
N SER A 28 8.48 11.38 -4.27
CA SER A 28 7.70 10.16 -4.45
C SER A 28 8.48 9.13 -5.29
N TYR A 29 8.34 7.85 -4.97
CA TYR A 29 8.53 6.77 -5.94
C TYR A 29 7.53 6.92 -7.09
N PRO A 30 7.84 6.36 -8.29
CA PRO A 30 6.90 6.34 -9.41
C PRO A 30 5.71 5.39 -9.19
N ALA A 31 5.79 4.49 -8.20
CA ALA A 31 4.76 3.52 -7.90
C ALA A 31 4.62 3.31 -6.38
N PRO A 32 3.44 2.88 -5.90
CA PRO A 32 3.21 2.53 -4.50
C PRO A 32 4.18 1.46 -3.99
N THR A 33 4.66 1.62 -2.75
CA THR A 33 5.43 0.58 -2.05
C THR A 33 4.53 -0.61 -1.69
N CYS A 34 5.13 -1.79 -1.47
CA CYS A 34 4.39 -2.97 -1.03
C CYS A 34 3.61 -2.69 0.27
N SER A 35 4.23 -1.99 1.22
CA SER A 35 3.59 -1.53 2.46
C SER A 35 2.42 -0.59 2.23
N ALA A 36 2.52 0.34 1.29
CA ALA A 36 1.43 1.27 0.98
C ALA A 36 0.24 0.51 0.38
N VAL A 37 0.49 -0.41 -0.56
CA VAL A 37 -0.56 -1.27 -1.12
C VAL A 37 -1.22 -2.09 -0.02
N LYS A 38 -0.43 -2.75 0.83
CA LYS A 38 -0.95 -3.52 1.98
C LYS A 38 -1.88 -2.66 2.85
N GLY A 39 -1.45 -1.45 3.21
CA GLY A 39 -2.24 -0.52 4.02
C GLY A 39 -3.55 -0.07 3.36
N ILE A 40 -3.57 0.09 2.03
CA ILE A 40 -4.81 0.40 1.29
C ILE A 40 -5.79 -0.77 1.34
N PHE A 41 -5.32 -2.01 1.15
CA PHE A 41 -6.18 -3.19 1.28
C PHE A 41 -6.71 -3.34 2.72
N GLU A 42 -5.85 -3.18 3.73
CA GLU A 42 -6.22 -3.23 5.15
C GLU A 42 -7.23 -2.13 5.53
N SER A 43 -7.16 -0.96 4.89
CA SER A 43 -8.12 0.13 5.11
C SER A 43 -9.55 -0.24 4.70
N ILE A 44 -9.72 -1.14 3.73
CA ILE A 44 -11.05 -1.62 3.32
C ILE A 44 -11.57 -2.66 4.31
N LEU A 45 -10.74 -3.66 4.62
CA LEU A 45 -11.05 -4.71 5.56
C LEU A 45 -9.79 -5.11 6.32
N TRP A 46 -9.80 -4.92 7.63
CA TRP A 46 -8.70 -5.35 8.49
C TRP A 46 -9.15 -6.49 9.40
N GLY A 47 -8.23 -7.44 9.65
CA GLY A 47 -8.43 -8.51 10.62
C GLY A 47 -7.10 -9.17 10.94
N PRO A 48 -6.76 -9.36 12.23
CA PRO A 48 -5.44 -9.87 12.63
C PRO A 48 -5.27 -11.37 12.37
N ALA A 49 -6.35 -12.08 12.04
CA ALA A 49 -6.30 -13.48 11.60
C ALA A 49 -5.93 -13.65 10.11
N ILE A 50 -5.77 -12.55 9.37
CA ILE A 50 -5.49 -12.55 7.93
C ILE A 50 -4.26 -11.70 7.64
N THR A 51 -3.33 -12.26 6.88
CA THR A 51 -2.17 -11.56 6.34
C THR A 51 -2.41 -11.25 4.87
N LEU A 52 -2.30 -9.97 4.49
CA LEU A 52 -2.36 -9.52 3.10
C LEU A 52 -0.96 -9.39 2.53
N VAL A 53 -0.74 -10.01 1.37
CA VAL A 53 0.54 -10.00 0.66
C VAL A 53 0.32 -9.43 -0.74
N PRO A 54 0.59 -8.12 -0.94
CA PRO A 54 0.63 -7.53 -2.27
C PRO A 54 1.68 -8.22 -3.15
N PHE A 55 1.35 -8.43 -4.42
CA PHE A 55 2.26 -9.09 -5.37
C PHE A 55 2.39 -8.34 -6.70
N LYS A 56 1.41 -7.49 -7.04
CA LYS A 56 1.41 -6.75 -8.29
C LYS A 56 0.70 -5.41 -8.16
N VAL A 57 1.25 -4.40 -8.83
CA VAL A 57 0.62 -3.11 -9.08
C VAL A 57 0.74 -2.79 -10.57
N GLU A 58 -0.31 -2.21 -11.14
CA GLU A 58 -0.33 -1.71 -12.50
C GLU A 58 -0.60 -0.21 -12.47
N ILE A 59 0.30 0.56 -13.06
CA ILE A 59 0.17 2.00 -13.25
C ILE A 59 -0.73 2.23 -14.46
N CYS A 60 -1.81 2.97 -14.28
CA CYS A 60 -2.86 3.13 -15.30
C CYS A 60 -2.92 4.54 -15.89
N LYS A 61 -2.00 5.43 -15.50
CA LYS A 61 -1.85 6.80 -16.01
C LYS A 61 -0.38 7.18 -16.17
N PRO A 62 -0.05 8.14 -17.06
CA PRO A 62 1.30 8.67 -17.19
C PRO A 62 1.85 9.21 -15.85
N LEU A 63 3.16 9.13 -15.68
CA LEU A 63 3.83 9.63 -14.48
C LEU A 63 4.07 11.14 -14.60
N HIS A 64 3.33 11.91 -13.81
CA HIS A 64 3.55 13.35 -13.67
C HIS A 64 4.03 13.65 -12.26
N PHE A 65 5.25 14.17 -12.15
CA PHE A 65 5.81 14.68 -10.90
C PHE A 65 5.57 16.18 -10.79
N HIS A 66 5.18 16.63 -9.60
CA HIS A 66 4.86 18.03 -9.35
C HIS A 66 5.44 18.49 -8.00
N GLY A 67 5.89 19.74 -7.93
CA GLY A 67 6.32 20.35 -6.68
C GLY A 67 5.12 20.63 -5.77
N TYR A 68 5.18 20.20 -4.52
CA TYR A 68 4.14 20.41 -3.52
C TYR A 68 4.75 21.15 -2.33
N ALA A 69 4.06 22.19 -1.86
CA ALA A 69 4.47 22.96 -0.70
C ALA A 69 3.32 22.98 0.31
N THR A 70 3.61 22.61 1.55
CA THR A 70 2.67 22.70 2.66
C THR A 70 3.31 23.39 3.86
N ASN A 71 2.49 24.09 4.64
CA ASN A 71 2.94 24.75 5.86
C ASN A 71 2.90 23.77 7.03
N TYR A 72 4.07 23.39 7.53
CA TYR A 72 4.21 22.54 8.70
C TYR A 72 4.31 23.40 9.97
N ASN A 73 3.36 23.18 10.88
CA ASN A 73 3.30 23.80 12.21
C ASN A 73 3.48 22.77 13.34
N GLY A 74 4.07 21.61 13.06
CA GLY A 74 4.18 20.54 14.05
C GLY A 74 5.23 20.78 15.15
N PRO A 75 5.24 19.92 16.18
CA PRO A 75 5.97 20.13 17.44
C PRO A 75 7.49 20.04 17.30
N LEU A 76 8.00 19.53 16.18
CA LEU A 76 9.43 19.36 15.92
C LEU A 76 10.11 20.66 15.42
N ARG A 77 9.38 21.77 15.37
CA ARG A 77 9.96 23.06 15.00
C ARG A 77 10.87 23.60 16.10
N LYS A 78 11.99 24.18 15.70
CA LYS A 78 12.88 24.92 16.61
C LYS A 78 12.12 26.15 17.13
N GLY A 79 12.02 26.29 18.46
CA GLY A 79 11.40 27.46 19.08
C GLY A 79 12.09 28.77 18.65
N GLY A 80 11.31 29.86 18.58
CA GLY A 80 11.82 31.20 18.25
C GLY A 80 11.97 31.52 16.76
N THR A 81 11.47 30.68 15.84
CA THR A 81 11.33 31.05 14.42
C THR A 81 9.94 31.58 14.12
N GLU A 82 9.85 32.80 13.60
CA GLU A 82 8.60 33.39 13.09
C GLU A 82 8.20 32.76 11.74
N GLY A 83 6.90 32.69 11.46
CA GLY A 83 6.34 32.09 10.23
C GLY A 83 6.07 30.59 10.31
N ALA A 84 5.50 29.99 9.26
CA ALA A 84 5.31 28.54 9.13
C ALA A 84 6.51 27.91 8.41
N TYR A 85 6.93 26.69 8.80
CA TYR A 85 7.96 25.98 8.02
C TYR A 85 7.34 25.49 6.71
N GLN A 86 7.87 25.95 5.58
CA GLN A 86 7.44 25.45 4.27
C GLN A 86 8.09 24.10 4.01
N PHE A 87 7.28 23.05 4.06
CA PHE A 87 7.70 21.70 3.72
C PHE A 87 7.49 21.46 2.23
N LEU A 88 8.59 21.26 1.52
CA LEU A 88 8.61 21.03 0.08
C LEU A 88 8.73 19.53 -0.21
N ALA A 89 7.95 19.05 -1.16
CA ALA A 89 7.97 17.67 -1.61
C ALA A 89 7.77 17.59 -3.13
N THR A 90 8.17 16.47 -3.72
CA THR A 90 7.82 16.15 -5.11
C THR A 90 6.84 14.98 -5.13
N VAL A 91 5.59 15.28 -5.47
CA VAL A 91 4.46 14.33 -5.45
C VAL A 91 4.12 13.85 -6.86
N LEU A 92 3.34 12.79 -6.96
CA LEU A 92 2.71 12.39 -8.21
C LEU A 92 1.34 13.06 -8.35
N THR A 93 0.96 13.42 -9.58
CA THR A 93 -0.37 13.98 -9.89
C THR A 93 -1.15 13.11 -10.87
N ASP A 94 -2.48 13.20 -10.79
CA ASP A 94 -3.44 12.45 -11.61
C ASP A 94 -3.12 10.96 -11.70
N VAL A 95 -3.12 10.28 -10.55
CA VAL A 95 -2.70 8.89 -10.45
C VAL A 95 -3.87 7.93 -10.56
N CYS A 96 -3.62 6.75 -11.15
CA CYS A 96 -4.56 5.64 -11.16
C CYS A 96 -3.77 4.32 -11.11
N TYR A 97 -4.19 3.40 -10.25
CA TYR A 97 -3.52 2.12 -10.05
C TYR A 97 -4.54 0.99 -9.98
N ARG A 98 -4.16 -0.18 -10.52
CA ARG A 98 -4.78 -1.46 -10.19
C ARG A 98 -3.86 -2.25 -9.30
N MET A 99 -4.36 -2.66 -8.14
CA MET A 99 -3.58 -3.30 -7.09
C MET A 99 -4.08 -4.72 -6.88
N TYR A 100 -3.14 -5.62 -6.59
CA TYR A 100 -3.41 -7.04 -6.41
C TYR A 100 -2.68 -7.57 -5.17
N ALA A 101 -3.41 -8.35 -4.38
CA ALA A 101 -2.87 -8.98 -3.18
C ALA A 101 -3.45 -10.39 -3.00
N HIS A 102 -2.72 -11.21 -2.25
CA HIS A 102 -3.20 -12.49 -1.75
C HIS A 102 -3.60 -12.37 -0.29
N ALA A 103 -4.76 -12.91 0.06
CA ALA A 103 -5.18 -13.10 1.44
C ALA A 103 -4.78 -14.49 1.94
N TYR A 104 -3.94 -14.52 2.97
CA TYR A 104 -3.54 -15.74 3.69
C TYR A 104 -4.08 -15.73 5.10
N PRO A 105 -4.48 -16.88 5.66
CA PRO A 105 -4.65 -17.00 7.10
C PRO A 105 -3.31 -16.75 7.81
N GLU A 106 -3.37 -16.03 8.93
CA GLU A 106 -2.19 -15.69 9.71
C GLU A 106 -1.51 -16.96 10.22
N ARG A 107 -0.20 -17.10 9.93
CA ARG A 107 0.58 -18.28 10.32
C ARG A 107 0.88 -18.25 11.81
N LYS A 108 1.20 -17.06 12.33
CA LYS A 108 1.58 -16.88 13.74
C LYS A 108 0.35 -16.56 14.57
N LYS A 109 -0.26 -17.60 15.14
CA LYS A 109 -1.43 -17.45 16.03
C LYS A 109 -1.08 -16.98 17.44
N SER A 110 0.20 -17.07 17.83
CA SER A 110 0.68 -16.60 19.13
C SER A 110 0.66 -15.08 19.19
N GLY A 111 -0.11 -14.51 20.12
CA GLY A 111 -0.27 -13.07 20.29
C GLY A 111 -1.47 -12.45 19.58
N LEU A 112 -2.30 -13.25 18.90
CA LEU A 112 -3.58 -12.78 18.37
C LEU A 112 -4.62 -12.63 19.50
N PRO A 113 -5.53 -11.64 19.41
CA PRO A 113 -6.61 -11.49 20.37
C PRO A 113 -7.59 -12.66 20.29
N ASP A 114 -8.26 -12.99 21.41
CA ASP A 114 -9.21 -14.11 21.49
C ASP A 114 -10.33 -14.04 20.46
N SER A 115 -10.77 -12.83 20.12
CA SER A 115 -11.78 -12.59 19.08
C SER A 115 -11.32 -13.09 17.71
N ALA A 116 -10.04 -12.91 17.37
CA ALA A 116 -9.46 -13.35 16.11
C ALA A 116 -9.27 -14.87 16.07
N LEU A 117 -8.80 -15.46 17.17
CA LEU A 117 -8.69 -16.90 17.31
C LEU A 117 -10.06 -17.59 17.19
N ASN A 118 -11.10 -17.01 17.79
CA ASN A 118 -12.46 -17.53 17.71
C ASN A 118 -13.04 -17.39 16.29
N TRP A 119 -12.76 -16.29 15.60
CA TRP A 119 -13.19 -16.12 14.20
C TRP A 119 -12.52 -17.13 13.28
N ASP A 120 -11.22 -17.34 13.43
CA ASP A 120 -10.46 -18.32 12.66
C ASP A 120 -10.94 -19.76 12.92
N LYS A 121 -11.18 -20.12 14.19
CA LYS A 121 -11.73 -21.45 14.57
C LYS A 121 -13.11 -21.72 14.00
N LYS A 122 -13.96 -20.71 13.89
CA LYS A 122 -15.34 -20.83 13.38
C LYS A 122 -15.42 -20.83 11.85
N THR A 123 -14.32 -20.57 11.15
CA THR A 123 -14.31 -20.38 9.71
C THR A 123 -13.54 -21.50 9.02
N THR A 124 -14.20 -22.30 8.20
CA THR A 124 -13.59 -23.42 7.47
C THR A 124 -12.53 -22.95 6.46
N SER A 125 -12.72 -21.76 5.86
CA SER A 125 -11.74 -21.14 4.95
C SER A 125 -11.63 -19.64 5.22
N PRO A 126 -10.74 -19.22 6.15
CA PRO A 126 -10.60 -17.82 6.55
C PRO A 126 -10.27 -16.89 5.38
N GLY A 127 -9.40 -17.32 4.45
CA GLY A 127 -9.05 -16.55 3.27
C GLY A 127 -10.25 -16.32 2.32
N HIS A 128 -11.10 -17.35 2.12
CA HIS A 128 -12.29 -17.22 1.28
C HIS A 128 -13.30 -16.24 1.87
N ALA A 129 -13.58 -16.41 3.17
CA ALA A 129 -14.53 -15.56 3.89
C ALA A 129 -14.06 -14.10 3.87
N TYR A 130 -12.76 -13.87 4.08
CA TYR A 130 -12.17 -12.54 3.99
C TYR A 130 -12.33 -11.94 2.58
N ALA A 131 -11.98 -12.68 1.53
CA ALA A 131 -12.10 -12.22 0.15
C ALA A 131 -13.56 -11.84 -0.21
N ALA A 132 -14.54 -12.66 0.18
CA ALA A 132 -15.95 -12.38 -0.06
C ALA A 132 -16.44 -11.09 0.66
N ILE A 133 -16.00 -10.87 1.90
CA ILE A 133 -16.34 -9.64 2.65
C ILE A 133 -15.65 -8.43 2.02
N PHE A 134 -14.39 -8.58 1.62
CA PHE A 134 -13.60 -7.54 0.95
C PHE A 134 -14.27 -7.09 -0.35
N GLU A 135 -14.63 -8.03 -1.23
CA GLU A 135 -15.30 -7.71 -2.50
C GLU A 135 -16.65 -7.02 -2.29
N ARG A 136 -17.43 -7.48 -1.30
CA ARG A 136 -18.71 -6.85 -0.95
C ARG A 136 -18.51 -5.40 -0.49
N ARG A 137 -17.51 -5.15 0.36
CA ARG A 137 -17.16 -3.81 0.83
C ARG A 137 -16.70 -2.91 -0.31
N LEU A 138 -15.85 -3.44 -1.19
CA LEU A 138 -15.36 -2.74 -2.36
C LEU A 138 -16.50 -2.33 -3.31
N LYS A 139 -17.44 -3.24 -3.60
CA LYS A 139 -18.62 -2.96 -4.44
C LYS A 139 -19.59 -1.95 -3.83
N THR A 140 -19.65 -1.88 -2.50
CA THR A 140 -20.55 -0.98 -1.77
C THR A 140 -19.89 0.33 -1.33
N GLY A 141 -18.61 0.54 -1.67
CA GLY A 141 -17.86 1.73 -1.26
C GLY A 141 -17.66 1.85 0.26
N LYS A 142 -17.67 0.72 0.98
CA LYS A 142 -17.46 0.71 2.44
C LYS A 142 -16.01 0.40 2.78
N TRP A 143 -15.44 1.15 3.69
CA TRP A 143 -14.09 0.93 4.22
C TRP A 143 -14.11 0.95 5.76
N PHE A 144 -13.12 0.28 6.36
CA PHE A 144 -12.89 0.31 7.81
C PHE A 144 -12.31 1.66 8.24
N THR A 145 -11.35 2.17 7.47
CA THR A 145 -10.74 3.50 7.62
C THR A 145 -10.56 4.11 6.25
N LEU A 146 -10.59 5.44 6.15
CA LEU A 146 -10.35 6.13 4.88
C LEU A 146 -8.94 5.77 4.35
N PRO A 147 -8.83 5.12 3.18
CA PRO A 147 -7.53 4.93 2.56
C PRO A 147 -6.99 6.25 2.04
N PHE A 148 -5.66 6.34 1.98
CA PHE A 148 -4.95 7.52 1.50
C PHE A 148 -3.80 7.10 0.58
N LEU A 149 -3.47 7.96 -0.37
CA LEU A 149 -2.42 7.77 -1.36
C LEU A 149 -1.07 8.25 -0.80
N GLY A 150 -0.62 7.55 0.24
CA GLY A 150 0.64 7.82 0.92
C GLY A 150 0.49 8.72 2.14
N TRP A 151 0.32 10.02 1.94
CA TRP A 151 0.05 10.96 3.05
C TRP A 151 -1.44 11.06 3.32
N LYS A 152 -1.82 11.30 4.58
CA LYS A 152 -3.23 11.44 5.00
C LYS A 152 -3.97 12.59 4.29
N GLU A 153 -3.24 13.58 3.80
CA GLU A 153 -3.77 14.72 3.02
C GLU A 153 -4.28 14.28 1.64
N PHE A 154 -3.74 13.19 1.08
CA PHE A 154 -4.03 12.75 -0.28
C PHE A 154 -5.07 11.63 -0.26
N THR A 155 -6.34 12.02 -0.37
CA THR A 155 -7.45 11.09 -0.43
C THR A 155 -7.72 10.61 -1.87
N PRO A 156 -8.21 9.38 -2.06
CA PRO A 156 -8.57 8.91 -3.39
C PRO A 156 -9.84 9.60 -3.90
N SER A 157 -9.85 9.93 -5.20
CA SER A 157 -11.08 10.33 -5.91
C SER A 157 -11.90 9.12 -6.35
N TYR A 158 -11.29 7.93 -6.43
CA TYR A 158 -11.95 6.68 -6.74
C TYR A 158 -11.31 5.53 -5.97
N LEU A 159 -12.14 4.62 -5.45
CA LEU A 159 -11.74 3.35 -4.85
C LEU A 159 -12.83 2.33 -5.12
N GLY A 160 -12.52 1.26 -5.84
CA GLY A 160 -13.54 0.30 -6.23
C GLY A 160 -13.04 -0.89 -7.02
N VAL A 161 -13.99 -1.55 -7.68
CA VAL A 161 -13.71 -2.61 -8.65
C VAL A 161 -12.98 -2.06 -9.87
N PHE A 162 -12.39 -2.93 -10.68
CA PHE A 162 -11.76 -2.48 -11.91
C PHE A 162 -12.80 -1.90 -12.86
N ARG A 163 -12.48 -0.74 -13.41
CA ARG A 163 -13.29 -0.10 -14.44
C ARG A 163 -12.81 -0.54 -15.82
N GLU A 164 -13.72 -0.70 -16.77
CA GLU A 164 -13.40 -1.23 -18.11
C GLU A 164 -12.54 -0.27 -18.92
N GLU A 165 -12.73 1.03 -18.72
CA GLU A 165 -11.97 2.11 -19.37
C GLU A 165 -10.53 2.22 -18.87
N THR A 166 -10.26 1.75 -17.65
CA THR A 166 -8.92 1.83 -17.07
C THR A 166 -8.00 0.85 -17.79
N LYS A 167 -6.88 1.34 -18.32
CA LYS A 167 -5.88 0.52 -19.00
C LYS A 167 -4.51 0.77 -18.40
N ILE A 168 -3.66 -0.23 -18.50
CA ILE A 168 -2.28 -0.14 -18.04
C ILE A 168 -1.54 0.85 -18.96
N GLN A 169 -0.75 1.72 -18.35
CA GLN A 169 0.13 2.66 -19.03
C GLN A 169 1.42 1.94 -19.44
N GLY A 170 1.38 1.31 -20.63
CA GLY A 170 2.38 0.33 -21.08
C GLY A 170 3.73 0.87 -21.55
N ASP A 171 3.92 2.19 -21.63
CA ASP A 171 5.16 2.85 -22.03
C ASP A 171 6.13 3.09 -20.85
N ILE A 172 5.67 2.92 -19.61
CA ILE A 172 6.50 3.11 -18.41
C ILE A 172 7.44 1.92 -18.24
N ASN A 173 8.75 2.19 -18.37
CA ASN A 173 9.81 1.22 -18.09
C ASN A 173 10.91 1.91 -17.27
N THR A 174 11.15 1.43 -16.04
CA THR A 174 12.18 2.02 -15.17
C THR A 174 12.73 0.99 -14.19
N VAL A 175 13.96 1.22 -13.74
CA VAL A 175 14.60 0.44 -12.66
C VAL A 175 14.79 1.36 -11.46
N LEU A 176 14.30 0.93 -10.31
CA LEU A 176 14.49 1.57 -9.02
C LEU A 176 15.61 0.84 -8.28
N PRO A 177 16.75 1.50 -8.00
CA PRO A 177 17.88 0.86 -7.32
C PRO A 177 17.49 0.26 -5.96
N SER A 178 16.65 0.97 -5.21
CA SER A 178 16.11 0.54 -3.92
C SER A 178 14.68 1.02 -3.79
N MET A 179 13.81 0.21 -3.18
CA MET A 179 12.43 0.56 -2.87
C MET A 179 12.06 0.03 -1.48
N LEU A 180 11.42 0.85 -0.66
CA LEU A 180 10.89 0.40 0.62
C LEU A 180 9.84 -0.70 0.38
N ARG A 181 10.03 -1.86 1.02
CA ARG A 181 9.10 -2.97 0.97
C ARG A 181 8.10 -2.89 2.11
N ASP A 182 8.58 -3.01 3.34
CA ASP A 182 7.77 -3.00 4.55
C ASP A 182 8.54 -2.46 5.77
N VAL A 183 7.76 -2.11 6.79
CA VAL A 183 8.23 -1.54 8.07
C VAL A 183 7.91 -2.48 9.24
N PHE A 184 7.04 -3.47 9.01
CA PHE A 184 6.53 -4.43 9.99
C PHE A 184 6.43 -5.83 9.35
N PRO A 185 7.57 -6.45 9.01
CA PRO A 185 7.60 -7.74 8.32
C PRO A 185 7.07 -8.90 9.18
N ASP A 186 7.25 -8.84 10.50
CA ASP A 186 6.87 -9.93 11.40
C ASP A 186 5.38 -9.91 11.78
N GLY A 187 4.57 -9.10 11.09
CA GLY A 187 3.12 -9.09 11.20
C GLY A 187 2.59 -8.25 12.37
N TYR A 188 1.44 -8.68 12.91
CA TYR A 188 0.68 -7.93 13.90
C TYR A 188 1.49 -7.66 15.18
N ASN A 189 1.48 -6.41 15.64
CA ASN A 189 2.17 -5.96 16.86
C ASN A 189 3.68 -6.31 16.89
N SER A 190 4.31 -6.34 15.71
CA SER A 190 5.74 -6.57 15.57
C SER A 190 6.57 -5.32 15.82
N ARG A 191 7.87 -5.53 16.04
CA ARG A 191 8.82 -4.41 16.12
C ARG A 191 9.03 -3.82 14.73
N ARG A 192 9.29 -2.52 14.71
CA ARG A 192 9.65 -1.79 13.50
C ARG A 192 10.95 -2.35 12.92
N CYS A 193 10.91 -2.80 11.67
CA CYS A 193 12.06 -3.25 10.89
C CYS A 193 11.90 -2.79 9.45
N PHE A 194 12.88 -2.07 8.90
CA PHE A 194 12.79 -1.52 7.55
C PHE A 194 13.41 -2.48 6.55
N ASN A 195 12.60 -3.02 5.64
CA ASN A 195 13.06 -3.86 4.56
C ASN A 195 12.98 -3.15 3.21
N TYR A 196 13.97 -3.42 2.37
CA TYR A 196 14.10 -2.81 1.05
C TYR A 196 14.29 -3.89 -0.02
N ASP A 197 13.55 -3.75 -1.11
CA ASP A 197 13.80 -4.52 -2.33
C ASP A 197 14.81 -3.74 -3.20
N GLN A 198 15.77 -4.45 -3.78
CA GLN A 198 16.82 -3.87 -4.63
C GLN A 198 16.52 -4.12 -6.11
N ASN A 199 16.92 -3.19 -6.97
CA ASN A 199 16.78 -3.28 -8.43
C ASN A 199 15.34 -3.61 -8.87
N VAL A 200 14.37 -2.96 -8.24
CA VAL A 200 12.95 -3.15 -8.51
C VAL A 200 12.62 -2.62 -9.90
N ARG A 201 11.95 -3.42 -10.72
CA ARG A 201 11.65 -3.07 -12.11
C ARG A 201 10.18 -2.77 -12.28
N ILE A 202 9.90 -1.70 -13.01
CA ILE A 202 8.59 -1.43 -13.59
C ILE A 202 8.75 -1.69 -15.08
N GLU A 203 8.00 -2.67 -15.59
CA GLU A 203 8.05 -3.09 -16.99
C GLU A 203 6.66 -2.98 -17.58
N ARG A 204 6.52 -2.22 -18.66
CA ARG A 204 5.22 -1.94 -19.31
C ARG A 204 4.13 -1.47 -18.33
N GLY A 205 4.50 -0.58 -17.40
CA GLY A 205 3.60 -0.06 -16.37
C GLY A 205 3.25 -1.04 -15.25
N VAL A 206 3.86 -2.22 -15.21
CA VAL A 206 3.61 -3.23 -14.18
C VAL A 206 4.79 -3.33 -13.23
N LEU A 207 4.49 -3.27 -11.94
CA LEU A 207 5.41 -3.53 -10.85
C LEU A 207 5.03 -4.85 -10.17
N HIS A 208 5.97 -5.80 -10.14
CA HIS A 208 5.83 -7.03 -9.37
C HIS A 208 6.60 -6.92 -8.05
N TYR A 209 5.95 -7.24 -6.94
CA TYR A 209 6.61 -7.35 -5.64
C TYR A 209 7.11 -8.79 -5.45
N SER A 210 8.36 -8.95 -5.00
CA SER A 210 8.93 -10.27 -4.72
C SER A 210 8.14 -10.97 -3.62
N LEU A 211 7.66 -12.18 -3.85
CA LEU A 211 6.98 -13.00 -2.83
C LEU A 211 8.00 -13.66 -1.89
N LYS A 212 8.75 -12.89 -1.10
CA LYS A 212 9.60 -13.48 -0.04
C LYS A 212 8.70 -14.00 1.09
N GLY A 213 8.64 -15.33 1.23
CA GLY A 213 7.75 -16.06 2.15
C GLY A 213 7.51 -17.55 1.84
N GLY A 214 8.08 -18.07 0.75
CA GLY A 214 8.40 -19.49 0.58
C GLY A 214 9.87 -19.69 0.90
N ALA A 215 10.20 -20.68 1.72
CA ALA A 215 11.56 -20.99 2.11
C ALA A 215 12.42 -21.34 0.87
N ASP A 216 13.58 -20.71 0.73
CA ASP A 216 14.74 -21.40 0.19
C ASP A 216 15.20 -22.37 1.30
N HIS A 217 14.63 -23.58 1.26
CA HIS A 217 15.22 -24.77 1.86
C HIS A 217 15.42 -25.75 0.71
N ASP A 218 16.55 -25.60 0.02
CA ASP A 218 17.28 -26.75 -0.51
C ASP A 218 18.16 -27.33 0.60
#